data_AF-A0A7J3TTM8-F1
#
_entry.id   AF-A0A7J3TTM8-F1
#
_cell.length_a   1.000
_cell.length_b   1.000
_cell.length_c   1.000
_cell.angle_alpha   90.00
_cell.angle_beta   90.00
_cell.angle_gamma   90.00
#
_symmetry.space_group_name_H-M   'P 1'
#
loop_
_entity.id
_entity.type
_entity.pdbx_description
1 polymer ?
#
loop_
_entity_poly.entity_id
_entity_poly.type
_entity_poly.pdbx_seq_one_letter_code
_entity_poly.pdbx_strand_id
1 'polypeptide(L)'
;MSGPSEGKYELKKVKVYLHEASKSNARITHIDIESPEIAEILKEGEATYCAGKPGGCFIGLKKEMLERARKIIEKKKSKMGKK
;
A
#
# COMPACT_ATOMS: atom_id res chain seq x y z
N MET A 1 13.00 -5.97 -11.32
CA MET A 1 12.45 -4.85 -12.11
C MET A 1 11.90 -3.76 -11.20
N SER A 2 12.78 -2.88 -10.72
CA SER A 2 12.46 -1.66 -9.96
C SER A 2 12.43 -0.45 -10.92
N GLY A 3 11.44 0.44 -10.76
CA GLY A 3 11.26 1.63 -11.59
C GLY A 3 9.82 1.82 -12.10
N PRO A 4 9.42 3.08 -12.42
CA PRO A 4 8.15 3.37 -13.05
C PRO A 4 8.11 2.67 -14.41
N SER A 5 7.07 1.89 -14.63
CA SER A 5 6.74 1.25 -15.90
C SER A 5 5.27 1.48 -16.17
N GLU A 6 4.82 1.19 -17.38
CA GLU A 6 3.40 1.24 -17.71
C GLU A 6 2.58 0.46 -16.65
N GLY A 7 1.50 1.09 -16.16
CA GLY A 7 0.64 0.54 -15.11
C GLY A 7 1.16 0.65 -13.67
N LYS A 8 2.40 1.14 -13.44
CA LYS A 8 2.90 1.38 -12.08
C LYS A 8 2.65 2.82 -11.64
N TYR A 9 1.87 2.97 -10.59
CA TYR A 9 1.58 4.25 -9.98
C TYR A 9 2.29 4.32 -8.63
N GLU A 10 3.21 5.27 -8.49
CA GLU A 10 3.89 5.50 -7.23
C GLU A 10 2.90 6.01 -6.17
N LEU A 11 2.97 5.41 -4.98
CA LEU A 11 2.23 5.86 -3.82
C LEU A 11 3.05 6.92 -3.08
N LYS A 12 2.42 8.05 -2.74
CA LYS A 12 3.12 9.18 -2.12
C LYS A 12 3.06 9.11 -0.60
N LYS A 13 4.04 9.74 0.07
CA LYS A 13 4.12 9.90 1.53
C LYS A 13 3.99 8.55 2.27
N VAL A 14 4.75 7.56 1.83
CA VAL A 14 4.78 6.23 2.47
C VAL A 14 5.86 6.23 3.53
N LYS A 15 5.50 5.83 4.76
CA LYS A 15 6.44 5.56 5.84
C LYS A 15 6.35 4.09 6.22
N VAL A 16 7.50 3.48 6.49
CA VAL A 16 7.59 2.05 6.83
C VAL A 16 8.33 1.93 8.15
N TYR A 17 7.74 1.18 9.08
CA TYR A 17 8.29 0.99 10.42
C TYR A 17 8.34 -0.49 10.77
N LEU A 18 9.40 -0.89 11.47
CA LEU A 18 9.46 -2.18 12.15
C LEU A 18 9.06 -1.96 13.61
N HIS A 19 7.90 -2.47 13.99
CA HIS A 19 7.42 -2.44 15.36
C HIS A 19 7.93 -3.66 16.11
N GLU A 20 8.67 -3.43 17.19
CA GLU A 20 9.16 -4.48 18.08
C GLU A 20 8.05 -4.94 19.04
N ALA A 21 7.90 -6.26 19.22
CA ALA A 21 7.00 -6.83 20.20
C ALA A 21 7.23 -6.24 21.60
N SER A 22 6.15 -6.04 22.36
CA SER A 22 6.18 -5.51 23.74
C SER A 22 6.67 -4.07 23.89
N LYS A 23 6.95 -3.36 22.79
CA LYS A 23 7.17 -1.90 22.75
C LYS A 23 5.99 -1.23 22.07
N SER A 24 5.70 0.02 22.45
CA SER A 24 4.66 0.84 21.81
C SER A 24 3.28 0.17 21.67
N ASN A 25 2.90 -0.67 22.65
CA ASN A 25 1.66 -1.47 22.64
C ASN A 25 1.55 -2.52 21.51
N ALA A 26 2.64 -2.85 20.81
CA ALA A 26 2.66 -3.90 19.80
C ALA A 26 2.64 -5.29 20.47
N ARG A 27 1.63 -6.11 20.14
CA ARG A 27 1.54 -7.50 20.67
C ARG A 27 2.58 -8.44 20.06
N ILE A 28 2.96 -8.21 18.80
CA ILE A 28 3.93 -9.01 18.05
C ILE A 28 4.84 -8.08 17.25
N THR A 29 6.01 -8.57 16.85
CA THR A 29 6.89 -7.83 15.93
C THR A 29 6.27 -7.84 14.53
N HIS A 30 6.08 -6.68 13.92
CA HIS A 30 5.44 -6.54 12.61
C HIS A 30 5.96 -5.31 11.86
N ILE A 31 5.64 -5.22 10.57
CA ILE A 31 5.99 -4.07 9.74
C ILE A 31 4.72 -3.27 9.45
N ASP A 32 4.73 -2.00 9.82
CA ASP A 32 3.67 -1.06 9.48
C ASP A 32 4.04 -0.26 8.24
N ILE A 33 3.04 -0.05 7.37
CA ILE A 33 3.16 0.78 6.17
C ILE A 33 2.06 1.83 6.24
N GLU A 34 2.47 3.07 6.52
CA GLU A 34 1.55 4.19 6.67
C GLU A 34 1.58 5.08 5.42
N SER A 35 0.42 5.24 4.79
CA SER A 35 0.20 6.21 3.71
C SER A 35 -1.28 6.55 3.59
N PRO A 36 -1.64 7.82 3.33
CA PRO A 36 -3.03 8.18 3.05
C PRO A 36 -3.64 7.40 1.87
N GLU A 37 -2.83 7.09 0.84
CA GLU A 37 -3.30 6.35 -0.33
C GLU A 37 -3.49 4.87 -0.01
N ILE A 38 -2.64 4.28 0.85
CA ILE A 38 -2.81 2.90 1.32
C ILE A 38 -4.05 2.79 2.21
N ALA A 39 -4.27 3.75 3.11
CA ALA A 39 -5.47 3.81 3.97
C ALA A 39 -6.78 4.06 3.19
N GLU A 40 -6.71 4.56 1.95
CA GLU A 40 -7.86 4.61 1.04
C GLU A 40 -8.13 3.23 0.41
N ILE A 41 -7.10 2.41 0.16
CA ILE A 41 -7.21 1.06 -0.42
C ILE A 41 -7.56 -0.01 0.63
N LEU A 42 -6.87 0.00 1.77
CA LEU A 42 -6.98 -0.97 2.87
C LEU A 42 -7.44 -0.21 4.11
N LYS A 43 -8.70 -0.43 4.53
CA LYS A 43 -9.31 0.26 5.67
C LYS A 43 -8.92 -0.42 6.97
N GLU A 44 -9.02 0.34 8.06
CA GLU A 44 -8.80 -0.17 9.41
C GLU A 44 -9.69 -1.40 9.68
N GLY A 45 -9.10 -2.44 10.26
CA GLY A 45 -9.76 -3.72 10.53
C GLY A 45 -9.84 -4.68 9.33
N GLU A 46 -9.49 -4.25 8.12
CA GLU A 46 -9.43 -5.15 6.97
C GLU A 46 -8.09 -5.87 6.89
N ALA A 47 -8.13 -7.18 6.68
CA ALA A 47 -6.95 -8.00 6.44
C ALA A 47 -6.86 -8.43 4.98
N THR A 48 -5.65 -8.52 4.46
CA THR A 48 -5.37 -9.06 3.14
C THR A 48 -4.07 -9.86 3.12
N TYR A 49 -3.71 -10.39 1.95
CA TYR A 49 -2.52 -11.21 1.76
C TYR A 49 -1.26 -10.35 1.63
N CYS A 50 -0.19 -10.74 2.30
CA CYS A 50 1.15 -10.18 2.14
C CYS A 50 2.14 -11.32 1.95
N ALA A 51 3.05 -11.18 0.99
CA ALA A 51 4.12 -12.15 0.76
C ALA A 51 5.43 -11.49 0.34
N GLY A 52 6.53 -12.16 0.68
CA GLY A 52 7.87 -11.75 0.27
C GLY A 52 8.04 -11.79 -1.24
N LYS A 53 8.87 -10.89 -1.76
CA LYS A 53 9.32 -10.85 -3.16
C LYS A 53 10.75 -10.33 -3.21
N PRO A 54 11.46 -10.48 -4.34
CA PRO A 54 12.76 -9.83 -4.51
C PRO A 54 12.65 -8.32 -4.24
N GLY A 55 13.40 -7.84 -3.26
CA GLY A 55 13.45 -6.43 -2.85
C GLY A 55 12.37 -5.97 -1.87
N GLY A 56 11.60 -6.87 -1.24
CA GLY A 56 10.64 -6.50 -0.18
C GLY A 56 9.43 -7.44 -0.09
N CYS A 57 8.23 -6.87 -0.02
CA CYS A 57 6.97 -7.59 0.00
C CYS A 57 5.98 -7.06 -1.04
N PHE A 58 4.99 -7.87 -1.43
CA PHE A 58 3.81 -7.39 -2.13
C PHE A 58 2.56 -7.66 -1.29
N ILE A 59 1.57 -6.79 -1.46
CA ILE A 59 0.27 -6.89 -0.81
C ILE A 59 -0.74 -7.23 -1.90
N GLY A 60 -1.36 -8.39 -1.80
CA GLY A 60 -2.50 -8.77 -2.64
C GLY A 60 -3.75 -8.01 -2.20
N LEU A 61 -4.62 -7.63 -3.13
CA LEU A 61 -5.86 -6.90 -2.83
C LEU A 61 -7.09 -7.79 -3.01
N LYS A 62 -8.01 -7.73 -2.04
CA LYS A 62 -9.35 -8.32 -2.15
C LYS A 62 -10.25 -7.49 -3.07
N LYS A 63 -11.43 -8.01 -3.40
CA LYS A 63 -12.36 -7.40 -4.36
C LYS A 63 -12.70 -5.95 -4.02
N GLU A 64 -13.07 -5.67 -2.77
CA GLU A 64 -13.44 -4.34 -2.28
C GLU A 64 -12.24 -3.36 -2.34
N MET A 65 -11.05 -3.87 -2.02
CA MET A 65 -9.80 -3.09 -2.08
C MET A 65 -9.41 -2.75 -3.53
N LEU A 66 -9.64 -3.68 -4.47
CA LEU A 66 -9.41 -3.46 -5.90
C LEU A 66 -10.32 -2.34 -6.44
N GLU A 67 -11.57 -2.28 -6.01
CA GLU A 67 -12.49 -1.20 -6.39
C GLU A 67 -11.98 0.17 -5.92
N ARG A 68 -11.45 0.26 -4.70
CA ARG A 68 -10.84 1.49 -4.17
C ARG A 68 -9.54 1.84 -4.88
N ALA A 69 -8.70 0.85 -5.16
CA ALA A 69 -7.46 1.04 -5.93
C ALA A 69 -7.72 1.56 -7.35
N ARG A 70 -8.77 1.07 -8.04
CA ARG A 70 -9.17 1.56 -9.37
C ARG A 70 -9.49 3.06 -9.36
N LYS A 71 -10.24 3.53 -8.35
CA LYS A 71 -10.55 4.97 -8.19
C LYS A 71 -9.29 5.82 -8.04
N ILE A 72 -8.29 5.34 -7.28
CA ILE A 72 -7.00 6.04 -7.14
C ILE A 72 -6.24 6.05 -8.47
N ILE A 73 -6.24 4.94 -9.21
CA ILE A 73 -5.61 4.85 -10.53
C ILE A 73 -6.25 5.84 -11.50
N GLU A 74 -7.58 5.91 -11.56
CA GLU A 74 -8.31 6.89 -12.39
C GLU A 74 -7.97 8.32 -12.01
N LYS A 75 -7.98 8.66 -10.71
CA LYS A 75 -7.55 9.99 -10.21
C LYS A 75 -6.12 10.32 -10.66
N LYS A 76 -5.19 9.36 -10.63
CA LYS A 76 -3.81 9.57 -11.08
C LYS A 76 -3.70 9.71 -12.59
N LYS A 77 -4.44 8.92 -13.38
CA LYS A 77 -4.54 9.05 -14.85
C LYS A 77 -5.03 10.45 -15.26
N SER A 78 -6.11 10.93 -14.64
CA SER A 78 -6.68 12.25 -14.92
C SER A 78 -5.76 13.41 -14.57
N LYS A 79 -4.89 13.26 -13.57
CA LYS A 79 -3.86 14.26 -13.23
C LYS A 79 -2.67 14.23 -14.19
N MET A 80 -2.42 13.10 -14.85
CA MET A 80 -1.30 12.92 -15.77
C MET A 80 -1.62 13.38 -17.19
N GLY A 81 -2.90 13.31 -17.60
CA GLY A 81 -3.39 13.85 -18.89
C GLY A 81 -3.78 15.33 -18.89
N LYS A 82 -3.71 16.02 -17.74
CA LYS A 82 -3.91 17.48 -17.61
C LYS A 82 -2.59 18.27 -17.58
N LYS A 83 -1.51 17.64 -18.03
CA LYS A 83 -0.16 18.20 -18.02
C LYS A 83 0.31 18.45 -19.45
#